data_AF-A0A7V4M427-F1
#
_entry.id   AF-A0A7V4M427-F1
#
_cell.length_a   1.000
_cell.length_b   1.000
_cell.length_c   1.000
_cell.angle_alpha   90.00
_cell.angle_beta   90.00
_cell.angle_gamma   90.00
#
_symmetry.space_group_name_H-M   'P 1'
#
loop_
_entity.id
_entity.type
_entity.pdbx_description
1 polymer ?
#
loop_
_entity_poly.entity_id
_entity_poly.type
_entity_poly.pdbx_seq_one_letter_code
_entity_poly.pdbx_strand_id
1 'polypeptide(L)'
;VAGPEQIYKRGNDYLCAAAQRATRLPAGHPEAFFEAFANIYLNATDTMRARLEGRAPTELELDFPTVYDGARGVFFVEKAVESGRSGHKWLPARWQRTGAR
;
A
#
# COMPACT_ATOMS: atom_id res chain seq x y z
N VAL A 1 15.75 20.14 -9.36
CA VAL A 1 14.34 20.43 -8.98
C VAL A 1 14.28 21.90 -8.63
N ALA A 2 13.74 22.75 -9.50
CA ALA A 2 13.58 24.18 -9.28
C ALA A 2 12.12 24.53 -9.53
N GLY A 3 11.37 24.77 -8.47
CA GLY A 3 9.95 25.12 -8.52
C GLY A 3 9.53 25.79 -7.21
N PRO A 4 8.44 26.57 -7.22
CA PRO A 4 7.93 27.22 -6.01
C PRO A 4 7.45 26.18 -4.99
N GLU A 5 7.34 26.59 -3.72
CA GLU A 5 6.72 25.77 -2.69
C GLU A 5 5.27 25.42 -3.07
N GLN A 6 4.88 24.17 -2.85
CA GLN A 6 3.53 23.68 -3.12
C GLN A 6 3.01 22.91 -1.91
N ILE A 7 1.78 23.24 -1.49
CA ILE A 7 1.07 22.55 -0.42
C ILE A 7 -0.11 21.81 -1.03
N TYR A 8 -0.06 20.48 -0.98
CA TYR A 8 -1.13 19.62 -1.43
C TYR A 8 -2.01 19.23 -0.25
N LYS A 9 -3.33 19.41 -0.37
CA LYS A 9 -4.31 19.04 0.66
C LYS A 9 -5.30 18.02 0.11
N ARG A 10 -5.62 17.01 0.93
CA ARG A 10 -6.61 15.96 0.64
C ARG A 10 -7.94 16.54 0.13
N GLY A 11 -8.59 15.84 -0.79
CA GLY A 11 -9.92 16.19 -1.29
C GLY A 11 -9.98 17.38 -2.25
N ASN A 12 -8.86 17.75 -2.88
CA ASN A 12 -8.81 18.78 -3.93
C ASN A 12 -8.53 18.16 -5.30
N ASP A 13 -9.00 18.81 -6.36
CA ASP A 13 -8.97 18.29 -7.73
C ASP A 13 -7.56 18.20 -8.34
N TYR A 14 -6.59 18.97 -7.81
CA TYR A 14 -5.20 18.93 -8.27
C TYR A 14 -4.45 17.66 -7.85
N LEU A 15 -5.07 16.78 -7.05
CA LEU A 15 -4.47 15.53 -6.61
C LEU A 15 -4.54 14.46 -7.71
N CYS A 16 -3.62 13.50 -7.65
CA CYS A 16 -3.62 12.36 -8.57
C CYS A 16 -4.86 11.46 -8.38
N ALA A 17 -5.16 10.63 -9.38
CA ALA A 17 -6.31 9.73 -9.39
C ALA A 17 -6.35 8.79 -8.17
N ALA A 18 -5.19 8.30 -7.70
CA ALA A 18 -5.12 7.45 -6.50
C ALA A 18 -5.59 8.20 -5.23
N ALA A 19 -5.14 9.44 -5.05
CA ALA A 19 -5.53 10.26 -3.90
C ALA A 19 -6.99 10.70 -3.97
N GLN A 20 -7.52 10.98 -5.16
CA GLN A 20 -8.94 11.24 -5.37
C GLN A 20 -9.79 10.02 -5.04
N ARG A 21 -9.41 8.83 -5.54
CA ARG A 21 -10.13 7.57 -5.28
C ARG A 21 -10.13 7.16 -3.81
N ALA A 22 -9.09 7.52 -3.06
CA ALA A 22 -8.96 7.25 -1.63
C ALA A 22 -9.75 8.21 -0.72
N THR A 23 -10.34 9.28 -1.27
CA THR A 23 -11.05 10.35 -0.55
C THR A 23 -12.57 10.15 -0.66
N ARG A 24 -13.29 10.23 0.46
CA ARG A 24 -14.77 10.09 0.53
C ARG A 24 -15.48 11.38 0.95
N LEU A 25 -14.92 12.08 1.92
CA LEU A 25 -15.47 13.31 2.50
C LEU A 25 -14.85 14.55 1.84
N PRO A 26 -15.65 15.63 1.65
CA PRO A 26 -15.15 16.89 1.10
C PRO A 26 -13.96 17.45 1.89
N ALA A 27 -13.14 18.26 1.22
CA ALA A 27 -12.01 18.95 1.85
C ALA A 27 -12.44 19.69 3.12
N GLY A 28 -11.62 19.58 4.18
CA GLY A 28 -11.91 20.14 5.50
C GLY A 28 -12.57 19.16 6.48
N HIS A 29 -13.18 18.08 6.01
CA HIS A 29 -13.70 17.02 6.87
C HIS A 29 -12.61 15.98 7.13
N PRO A 30 -12.38 15.57 8.39
CA PRO A 30 -11.33 14.60 8.70
C PRO A 30 -11.73 13.19 8.24
N GLU A 31 -10.77 12.49 7.67
CA GLU A 31 -10.79 11.04 7.51
C GLU A 31 -9.59 10.46 8.25
N ALA A 32 -9.69 9.22 8.66
CA ALA A 32 -8.64 8.58 9.44
C ALA A 32 -8.64 7.06 9.20
N PHE A 33 -8.57 6.32 10.30
CA PHE A 33 -8.33 4.89 10.32
C PHE A 33 -9.40 4.09 9.57
N PHE A 34 -10.69 4.44 9.73
CA PHE A 34 -11.78 3.70 9.09
C PHE A 34 -11.77 3.87 7.56
N GLU A 35 -11.56 5.07 7.05
CA GLU A 35 -11.49 5.31 5.61
C GLU A 35 -10.23 4.70 5.00
N ALA A 36 -9.11 4.71 5.73
CA ALA A 36 -7.89 4.03 5.32
C ALA A 36 -8.11 2.51 5.17
N PHE A 37 -8.77 1.87 6.14
CA PHE A 37 -9.13 0.46 6.03
C PHE A 37 -10.13 0.21 4.90
N ALA A 38 -11.13 1.07 4.76
CA ALA A 38 -12.11 0.96 3.67
C ALA A 38 -11.44 1.03 2.29
N ASN A 39 -10.37 1.82 2.11
CA ASN A 39 -9.60 1.84 0.86
C ASN A 39 -8.99 0.48 0.52
N ILE A 40 -8.41 -0.22 1.50
CA ILE A 40 -7.84 -1.56 1.26
C ILE A 40 -8.92 -2.55 0.83
N TYR A 41 -10.05 -2.57 1.55
CA TYR A 41 -11.17 -3.47 1.24
C TYR A 41 -11.80 -3.16 -0.13
N LEU A 42 -11.97 -1.88 -0.46
CA LEU A 42 -12.49 -1.46 -1.76
C LEU A 42 -11.63 -2.02 -2.89
N ASN A 43 -10.31 -1.89 -2.80
CA ASN A 43 -9.39 -2.30 -3.88
C ASN A 43 -9.37 -3.82 -4.03
N ALA A 44 -9.30 -4.54 -2.92
CA ALA A 44 -9.37 -5.99 -2.92
C ALA A 44 -10.69 -6.51 -3.53
N THR A 45 -11.83 -5.93 -3.13
CA THR A 45 -13.16 -6.34 -3.63
C THR A 45 -13.40 -5.94 -5.08
N ASP A 46 -12.96 -4.76 -5.51
CA ASP A 46 -13.03 -4.34 -6.91
C ASP A 46 -12.16 -5.24 -7.80
N THR A 47 -10.98 -5.63 -7.33
CA THR A 47 -10.13 -6.62 -8.03
C THR A 47 -10.81 -7.98 -8.14
N MET A 48 -11.48 -8.46 -7.08
CA MET A 48 -12.27 -9.70 -7.14
C MET A 48 -13.42 -9.58 -8.15
N ARG A 49 -14.17 -8.47 -8.11
CA ARG A 49 -15.28 -8.19 -9.03
C ARG A 49 -14.79 -8.18 -10.48
N ALA A 50 -13.66 -7.53 -10.75
CA ALA A 50 -13.05 -7.50 -12.08
C ALA A 50 -12.86 -8.90 -12.66
N ARG A 51 -12.29 -9.81 -11.85
CA ARG A 51 -12.05 -11.18 -12.31
C ARG A 51 -13.33 -11.97 -12.51
N LEU A 52 -14.34 -11.78 -11.65
CA LEU A 52 -15.65 -12.42 -11.80
C LEU A 52 -16.37 -11.96 -13.07
N GLU A 53 -16.18 -10.71 -13.47
CA GLU A 53 -16.71 -10.12 -14.72
C GLU A 53 -15.88 -10.48 -15.96
N GLY A 54 -14.78 -11.24 -15.80
CA GLY A 54 -13.89 -11.59 -16.92
C GLY A 54 -13.04 -10.44 -17.44
N ARG A 55 -12.93 -9.32 -16.70
CA ARG A 55 -12.07 -8.19 -17.04
C ARG A 55 -10.75 -8.22 -16.26
N ALA A 56 -9.72 -7.62 -16.83
CA ALA A 56 -8.49 -7.37 -16.08
C ALA A 56 -8.75 -6.25 -15.04
N PRO A 57 -8.28 -6.40 -13.79
CA PRO A 57 -8.28 -5.30 -12.83
C PRO A 57 -7.36 -4.18 -13.30
N THR A 58 -7.74 -2.93 -13.01
CA THR A 58 -6.90 -1.75 -13.24
C THR A 58 -5.81 -1.64 -12.18
N GLU A 59 -4.77 -0.83 -12.45
CA GLU A 59 -3.69 -0.56 -11.48
C GLU A 59 -4.22 0.00 -10.15
N LEU A 60 -5.26 0.85 -10.17
CA LEU A 60 -5.87 1.40 -8.96
C LEU A 60 -6.68 0.36 -8.17
N GLU A 61 -7.27 -0.63 -8.86
CA GLU A 61 -7.94 -1.74 -8.19
C GLU A 61 -6.92 -2.70 -7.56
N LEU A 62 -5.72 -2.81 -8.13
CA LEU A 62 -4.61 -3.63 -7.63
C LEU A 62 -3.82 -2.98 -6.48
N ASP A 63 -4.14 -1.74 -6.11
CA ASP A 63 -3.44 -0.97 -5.07
C ASP A 63 -3.81 -1.44 -3.65
N PHE A 64 -3.39 -2.64 -3.28
CA PHE A 64 -3.53 -3.19 -1.93
C PHE A 64 -2.41 -4.19 -1.62
N PRO A 65 -2.10 -4.46 -0.34
CA PRO A 65 -1.04 -5.38 0.02
C PRO A 65 -1.24 -6.78 -0.57
N THR A 66 -0.19 -7.33 -1.16
CA THR A 66 -0.18 -8.68 -1.71
C THR A 66 0.27 -9.70 -0.67
N VAL A 67 0.11 -10.99 -1.01
CA VAL A 67 0.68 -12.09 -0.21
C VAL A 67 2.20 -11.99 -0.05
N TYR A 68 2.89 -11.40 -1.02
CA TYR A 68 4.35 -11.23 -0.97
C TYR A 68 4.76 -10.11 0.00
N ASP A 69 3.94 -9.07 0.15
CA ASP A 69 4.17 -8.02 1.14
C ASP A 69 4.03 -8.58 2.57
N GLY A 70 3.05 -9.47 2.78
CA GLY A 70 2.91 -10.23 4.01
C GLY A 70 4.12 -11.12 4.30
N ALA A 71 4.58 -11.89 3.30
CA ALA A 71 5.74 -12.77 3.43
C ALA A 71 7.04 -11.97 3.74
N ARG A 72 7.21 -10.80 3.12
CA ARG A 72 8.29 -9.85 3.44
C ARG A 72 8.22 -9.39 4.90
N GLY A 73 7.02 -9.13 5.41
CA GLY A 73 6.80 -8.76 6.80
C GLY A 73 7.24 -9.87 7.77
N VAL A 74 6.88 -11.12 7.49
CA VAL A 74 7.32 -12.29 8.29
C VAL A 74 8.84 -12.41 8.27
N PHE A 75 9.47 -12.32 7.09
CA PHE A 75 10.93 -12.35 6.95
C PHE A 75 11.62 -11.25 7.78
N PHE A 76 11.06 -10.04 7.78
CA PHE A 76 11.58 -8.95 8.60
C PHE A 76 11.54 -9.29 10.09
N VAL A 77 10.42 -9.82 10.58
CA VAL A 77 10.27 -10.22 11.99
C VAL A 77 11.28 -11.31 12.34
N GLU A 78 11.45 -12.33 11.49
CA GLU A 78 12.44 -13.39 11.71
C GLU A 78 13.86 -12.84 11.84
N LYS A 79 14.27 -11.93 10.93
CA LYS A 79 15.61 -11.31 10.97
C LYS A 79 15.81 -10.41 12.18
N ALA A 80 14.78 -9.70 12.61
CA ALA A 80 14.83 -8.89 13.83
C ALA A 80 15.02 -9.77 15.08
N VAL A 81 14.28 -10.89 15.17
CA VAL A 81 14.41 -11.86 16.27
C VAL A 81 15.78 -12.53 16.27
N GLU A 82 16.30 -12.92 15.10
CA GLU A 82 17.64 -13.48 14.93
C GLU A 82 18.72 -12.50 15.42
N SER A 83 18.65 -11.23 15.00
CA SER A 83 19.58 -10.18 15.45
C SER A 83 19.49 -9.92 16.96
N GLY A 84 18.27 -9.93 17.52
CA GLY A 84 18.05 -9.77 18.95
C GLY A 84 18.76 -10.82 19.80
N ARG A 85 18.80 -12.07 19.32
CA ARG A 85 19.47 -13.21 19.99
C ARG A 85 20.98 -13.28 19.71
N SER A 86 21.44 -12.63 18.64
CA SER A 86 22.83 -12.66 18.20
C SER A 86 23.69 -11.62 18.94
N GLY A 87 24.97 -11.95 19.14
CA GLY A 87 26.00 -10.96 19.48
C GLY A 87 26.33 -10.01 18.31
N HIS A 88 26.07 -10.43 17.08
CA HIS A 88 26.24 -9.64 15.86
C HIS A 88 24.92 -8.95 15.49
N LYS A 89 24.89 -7.61 15.58
CA LYS A 89 23.64 -6.83 15.46
C LYS A 89 23.19 -6.57 14.03
N TRP A 90 24.11 -6.50 13.09
CA TRP A 90 23.80 -6.37 11.67
C TRP A 90 23.90 -7.74 11.01
N LEU A 91 22.76 -8.22 10.51
CA LEU A 91 22.67 -9.49 9.80
C LEU A 91 22.34 -9.22 8.31
N PRO A 92 22.82 -10.05 7.38
CA PRO A 92 22.32 -10.03 6.01
C PRO A 92 20.81 -10.25 5.96
N ALA A 93 20.06 -9.26 5.48
CA ALA A 93 18.60 -9.28 5.43
C ALA A 93 18.10 -8.82 4.05
N ARG A 94 18.34 -9.64 3.03
CA ARG A 94 17.88 -9.38 1.65
C ARG A 94 16.67 -10.24 1.34
N TRP A 95 15.48 -9.62 1.32
CA TRP A 95 14.27 -10.28 0.85
C TRP A 95 14.34 -10.50 -0.67
N GLN A 96 13.99 -11.71 -1.12
CA GLN A 96 13.85 -12.04 -2.53
C GLN A 96 12.48 -12.70 -2.74
N ARG A 97 11.74 -12.24 -3.76
CA ARG A 97 10.50 -12.88 -4.16
C ARG A 97 10.85 -14.18 -4.90
N THR A 98 10.68 -15.32 -4.24
CA THR A 98 10.84 -16.63 -4.90
C THR A 98 9.76 -16.76 -5.99
N GLY A 99 10.17 -17.00 -7.25
CA GLY A 99 9.26 -17.26 -8.37
C GLY A 99 8.88 -16.06 -9.24
N ALA A 100 9.56 -14.91 -9.14
CA ALA A 100 9.52 -13.91 -10.20
C ALA A 100 10.36 -14.41 -11.40
N ARG A 101 9.71 -14.80 -12.49
CA ARG A 101 10.31 -14.70 -13.83
C ARG A 101 10.25 -13.26 -14.29
#